data_AF-A0A7C2S811-F1
#
_entry.id   AF-A0A7C2S811-F1
#
_cell.length_a   1.000
_cell.length_b   1.000
_cell.length_c   1.000
_cell.angle_alpha   90.00
_cell.angle_beta   90.00
_cell.angle_gamma   90.00
#
_symmetry.space_group_name_H-M   'P 1'
#
loop_
_entity.id
_entity.type
_entity.pdbx_description
1 polymer ?
#
loop_
_entity_poly.entity_id
_entity_poly.type
_entity_poly.pdbx_seq_one_letter_code
_entity_poly.pdbx_strand_id
1 'polypeptide(L)' 'MEKLEELWENELRKWASILENLDEGCLQKISKNMLKSPVFSEIVASSPELRKKLLSTMI' A
#
# COMPACT_ATOMS: atom_id res chain seq x y z
N MET A 1 -1.21 -7.78 -23.44
CA MET A 1 -0.37 -6.94 -22.57
C MET A 1 -1.26 -6.18 -21.60
N GLU A 2 -2.27 -5.46 -22.09
CA GLU A 2 -3.29 -4.75 -21.30
C GLU A 2 -3.94 -5.59 -20.18
N LYS A 3 -4.32 -6.85 -20.45
CA LYS A 3 -4.92 -7.72 -19.44
C LYS A 3 -3.99 -8.01 -18.24
N LEU A 4 -2.68 -8.05 -18.44
CA LEU A 4 -1.74 -8.30 -17.34
C LEU A 4 -1.56 -7.07 -16.46
N GLU A 5 -1.50 -5.89 -17.08
CA GLU A 5 -1.42 -4.60 -16.38
C GLU A 5 -2.70 -4.36 -15.55
N GLU A 6 -3.87 -4.63 -16.12
CA GLU A 6 -5.14 -4.54 -15.39
C GLU A 6 -5.20 -5.51 -14.20
N LEU A 7 -4.74 -6.76 -14.38
CA LEU A 7 -4.65 -7.72 -13.28
C LEU A 7 -3.67 -7.26 -12.20
N TRP A 8 -2.54 -6.67 -12.58
CA TRP A 8 -1.57 -6.13 -11.64
C TRP A 8 -2.15 -4.97 -10.84
N GLU A 9 -2.75 -3.99 -11.50
CA GLU A 9 -3.40 -2.86 -10.82
C GLU A 9 -4.51 -3.32 -9.87
N ASN A 10 -5.30 -4.31 -10.27
CA ASN A 10 -6.34 -4.89 -9.42
C ASN A 10 -5.74 -5.57 -8.20
N GLU A 11 -4.60 -6.22 -8.34
CA GLU A 11 -3.91 -6.83 -7.21
C GLU A 11 -3.33 -5.77 -6.26
N LEU A 12 -2.70 -4.71 -6.80
CA LEU A 12 -2.24 -3.56 -6.00
C LEU A 12 -3.37 -2.94 -5.18
N ARG A 13 -4.54 -2.71 -5.81
CA ARG A 13 -5.72 -2.16 -5.14
C ARG A 13 -6.23 -3.06 -4.00
N LYS A 14 -6.23 -4.40 -4.19
CA LYS A 14 -6.61 -5.34 -3.12
C LYS A 14 -5.65 -5.28 -1.95
N TRP A 15 -4.34 -5.30 -2.22
CA TRP A 15 -3.33 -5.17 -1.17
C TRP A 15 -3.45 -3.84 -0.43
N ALA A 16 -3.70 -2.75 -1.15
CA ALA A 16 -3.90 -1.45 -0.54
C ALA A 16 -5.10 -1.45 0.42
N SER A 17 -6.23 -2.03 0.00
CA SER A 17 -7.42 -2.18 0.85
C SER A 17 -7.17 -3.03 2.10
N ILE A 18 -6.36 -4.09 2.00
CA ILE A 18 -5.96 -4.88 3.17
C ILE A 18 -5.16 -4.00 4.15
N LEU A 19 -4.16 -3.27 3.65
CA LEU A 19 -3.30 -2.42 4.47
C LEU A 19 -4.05 -1.24 5.11
N GLU A 20 -5.03 -0.68 4.41
CA GLU A 20 -5.91 0.38 4.94
C GLU A 20 -6.69 -0.07 6.17
N ASN A 21 -7.06 -1.36 6.23
CA ASN A 21 -7.85 -1.91 7.33
C ASN A 21 -6.99 -2.44 8.50
N LEU A 22 -5.65 -2.45 8.35
CA LEU A 22 -4.77 -2.82 9.46
C LEU A 22 -4.78 -1.77 10.58
N ASP A 23 -4.49 -2.18 11.81
CA ASP A 23 -4.21 -1.21 12.87
C ASP A 23 -2.95 -0.39 12.53
N GLU A 24 -2.89 0.83 13.08
CA GLU A 24 -1.80 1.77 12.81
C GLU A 24 -0.43 1.22 13.21
N GLY A 25 -0.35 0.46 14.31
CA GLY A 25 0.89 -0.14 14.78
C GLY A 25 1.46 -1.20 13.84
N CYS A 26 0.60 -2.08 13.32
CA CYS A 26 0.98 -3.06 12.30
C CYS A 26 1.38 -2.37 10.99
N LEU A 27 0.62 -1.37 10.56
CA LEU A 27 0.92 -0.63 9.34
C LEU A 27 2.28 0.09 9.43
N GLN A 28 2.60 0.72 10.56
CA GLN A 28 3.91 1.33 10.79
C GLN A 28 5.05 0.31 10.73
N LYS A 29 4.90 -0.85 11.37
CA LYS A 29 5.94 -1.91 11.37
C LYS A 29 6.21 -2.41 9.95
N ILE A 30 5.16 -2.65 9.18
CA ILE A 30 5.26 -3.07 7.77
C ILE A 30 5.96 -1.97 6.96
N SER A 31 5.51 -0.72 7.08
CA SER A 31 6.08 0.42 6.36
C SER A 31 7.58 0.58 6.63
N LYS A 32 8.01 0.47 7.89
CA LYS A 32 9.44 0.53 8.25
C LYS A 32 10.27 -0.57 7.59
N ASN A 33 9.75 -1.80 7.56
CA ASN A 33 10.44 -2.94 6.94
C ASN A 33 10.41 -2.89 5.41
N MET A 34 9.39 -2.27 4.82
CA MET A 34 9.13 -2.25 3.38
C MET A 34 9.49 -0.92 2.70
N LEU A 35 10.11 0.02 3.42
CA LEU A 35 10.41 1.38 2.94
C LEU A 35 11.17 1.43 1.61
N LYS A 36 11.97 0.39 1.31
CA LYS A 36 12.77 0.27 0.07
C LYS A 36 12.14 -0.62 -0.99
N SER A 37 10.94 -1.16 -0.75
CA SER A 37 10.25 -2.02 -1.69
C SER A 37 9.56 -1.20 -2.78
N PRO A 38 9.89 -1.40 -4.07
CA PRO A 38 9.20 -0.74 -5.17
C PRO A 38 7.72 -1.15 -5.24
N VAL A 39 7.43 -2.44 -5.04
CA VAL A 39 6.04 -2.95 -5.03
C VAL A 39 5.23 -2.33 -3.89
N PHE A 40 5.82 -2.13 -2.72
CA PHE A 40 5.12 -1.45 -1.62
C PHE A 40 4.78 0.00 -2.00
N SER A 41 5.69 0.68 -2.69
CA SER A 41 5.46 2.04 -3.18
C SER A 41 4.31 2.07 -4.21
N GLU A 42 4.23 1.06 -5.08
CA GLU A 42 3.12 0.89 -6.03
C GLU A 42 1.79 0.62 -5.32
N ILE A 43 1.77 -0.24 -4.30
CA ILE A 43 0.57 -0.51 -3.48
C ILE A 43 0.08 0.79 -2.84
N VAL A 44 0.97 1.57 -2.22
CA VAL A 44 0.63 2.86 -1.60
C VAL A 44 0.17 3.88 -2.65
N ALA A 45 0.77 3.90 -3.83
CA ALA A 45 0.34 4.78 -4.91
C ALA A 45 -1.05 4.40 -5.47
N SER A 46 -1.41 3.11 -5.41
CA SER A 46 -2.72 2.62 -5.87
C SER A 46 -3.89 3.02 -4.95
N SER A 47 -3.61 3.55 -3.75
CA SER A 47 -4.63 4.08 -2.84
C SER A 47 -4.25 5.41 -2.17
N PRO A 48 -5.00 6.49 -2.45
CA PRO A 48 -4.85 7.76 -1.74
C PRO A 48 -5.09 7.66 -0.23
N GLU A 49 -6.02 6.81 0.22
CA GLU A 49 -6.38 6.69 1.64
C GLU A 49 -5.28 5.96 2.43
N LEU A 50 -4.70 4.90 1.85
CA LEU A 50 -3.52 4.26 2.43
C LEU A 50 -2.36 5.23 2.58
N ARG A 51 -2.13 6.05 1.55
CA ARG A 51 -1.07 7.06 1.56
C ARG A 51 -1.29 8.09 2.67
N LYS A 52 -2.52 8.60 2.83
CA LYS A 52 -2.87 9.51 3.92
C LYS A 52 -2.66 8.86 5.28
N LYS A 53 -3.10 7.61 5.46
CA LYS A 53 -2.96 6.86 6.71
C LYS A 53 -1.48 6.65 7.08
N LEU A 54 -0.64 6.32 6.10
CA LEU A 54 0.80 6.21 6.33
C LEU A 54 1.41 7.54 6.77
N LEU A 55 1.05 8.64 6.11
CA LEU A 55 1.54 9.97 6.48
C LEU A 55 1.09 10.38 7.89
N SER A 56 -0.16 10.08 8.28
CA SER A 56 -0.64 10.39 9.64
C SER A 56 0.04 9.54 10.72
N THR A 57 0.44 8.32 10.38
CA THR A 57 1.18 7.44 11.30
C THR A 57 2.68 7.69 11.35
N MET A 58 3.27 8.57 10.53
CA MET A 58 4.71 8.84 10.56
C MET A 58 5.10 10.04 11.46
N ILE A 59 4.12 10.66 12.12
CA ILE A 59 4.27 11.71 13.14
C ILE A 59 4.33 11.06 14.53
#